data_AF-A0A950NH20-F1
#
_entry.id   AF-A0A950NH20-F1
#
_cell.length_a   1.000
_cell.length_b   1.000
_cell.length_c   1.000
_cell.angle_alpha   90.00
_cell.angle_beta   90.00
_cell.angle_gamma   90.00
#
_symmetry.space_group_name_H-M   'P 1'
#
loop_
_entity.id
_entity.type
_entity.pdbx_description
1 polymer ?
#
loop_
_entity_poly.entity_id
_entity_poly.type
_entity_poly.pdbx_seq_one_letter_code
_entity_poly.pdbx_strand_id
1 'polypeptide(L)' 'TLSFVVDGISPEEVARRLAGRDISVWDGDNYAYELMDRFGLRESGGAVRASIVLYNDSDDVDRLVEAVAEVSSQNRA' A
#
# COMPACT_ATOMS: atom_id res chain seq x y z
N THR A 1 6.51 3.67 -9.73
CA THR A 1 6.22 3.51 -8.29
C THR A 1 5.11 4.43 -7.88
N LEU A 2 4.21 3.94 -7.03
CA LEU A 2 3.07 4.65 -6.45
C LEU A 2 3.09 4.44 -4.93
N SER A 3 2.89 5.51 -4.15
CA SER A 3 2.67 5.43 -2.70
C SER A 3 1.23 5.84 -2.38
N PHE A 4 0.57 5.11 -1.49
CA PHE A 4 -0.81 5.35 -1.12
C PHE A 4 -1.11 4.93 0.33
N VAL A 5 -2.23 5.40 0.85
CA VAL A 5 -2.80 5.02 2.14
C VAL A 5 -4.23 4.51 1.92
N VAL A 6 -4.71 3.67 2.84
CA VAL A 6 -6.11 3.23 2.89
C VAL A 6 -6.71 3.77 4.17
N ASP A 7 -7.73 4.62 4.06
CA ASP A 7 -8.35 5.29 5.21
C ASP A 7 -8.75 4.31 6.30
N GLY A 8 -8.27 4.57 7.52
CA GLY A 8 -8.56 3.78 8.71
C GLY A 8 -7.79 2.46 8.83
N ILE A 9 -6.85 2.16 7.94
CA ILE A 9 -6.03 0.94 7.98
C ILE A 9 -4.55 1.33 7.97
N SER A 10 -3.74 0.75 8.87
CA SER A 10 -2.29 1.02 8.88
C SER A 10 -1.63 0.45 7.60
N PRO A 11 -0.55 1.08 7.09
CA PRO A 11 0.19 0.57 5.94
C PRO A 11 0.67 -0.87 6.11
N GLU A 12 1.12 -1.24 7.31
CA GLU A 12 1.54 -2.61 7.66
C GLU A 12 0.38 -3.62 7.49
N GLU A 13 -0.82 -3.27 7.96
CA GLU A 13 -2.00 -4.12 7.83
C GLU A 13 -2.42 -4.28 6.36
N VAL A 14 -2.40 -3.19 5.58
CA VAL A 14 -2.68 -3.25 4.14
C VAL A 14 -1.67 -4.17 3.45
N ALA A 15 -0.37 -3.99 3.71
CA ALA A 15 0.68 -4.82 3.13
C ALA A 15 0.50 -6.30 3.48
N ARG A 16 0.14 -6.62 4.73
CA ARG A 16 -0.12 -7.99 5.17
C ARG A 16 -1.33 -8.63 4.47
N ARG A 17 -2.41 -7.87 4.26
CA ARG A 17 -3.60 -8.36 3.53
C ARG A 17 -3.32 -8.58 2.05
N LEU A 18 -2.51 -7.71 1.43
CA LEU A 18 -2.05 -7.88 0.05
C LEU A 18 -1.11 -9.08 -0.09
N ALA A 19 -0.20 -9.29 0.87
CA ALA A 19 0.68 -10.45 0.91
C ALA A 19 -0.10 -11.77 0.98
N GLY A 20 -1.23 -11.81 1.69
CA GLY A 20 -2.14 -12.97 1.70
C GLY A 20 -2.81 -13.28 0.35
N ARG A 21 -2.61 -12.43 -0.66
CA ARG A 21 -3.11 -12.58 -2.04
C ARG A 21 -1.97 -12.70 -3.07
N ASP A 22 -0.77 -13.01 -2.59
CA ASP A 22 0.46 -13.09 -3.40
C ASP A 22 0.84 -11.76 -4.07
N ILE A 23 0.47 -10.62 -3.47
CA ILE A 23 0.83 -9.28 -3.94
C ILE A 23 1.85 -8.67 -2.99
N SER A 24 3.08 -8.52 -3.47
CA SER A 24 4.19 -7.96 -2.68
C SER A 24 4.25 -6.44 -2.80
N VAL A 25 4.17 -5.75 -1.66
CA VAL A 25 4.35 -4.30 -1.54
C VAL A 25 5.27 -3.98 -0.37
N TRP A 26 5.70 -2.71 -0.27
CA TRP A 26 6.45 -2.21 0.88
C TRP A 26 5.54 -1.34 1.75
N ASP A 27 5.66 -1.42 3.07
CA ASP A 27 5.06 -0.49 4.02
C ASP A 27 6.14 0.28 4.82
N GLY A 28 5.80 1.45 5.36
CA GLY A 28 6.71 2.27 6.13
C GLY A 28 7.11 3.59 5.47
N ASP A 29 8.26 4.11 5.86
CA ASP A 29 8.72 5.44 5.43
C ASP A 29 9.49 5.46 4.10
N ASN A 30 9.80 4.29 3.55
CA ASN A 30 10.58 4.14 2.32
C ASN A 30 11.95 4.83 2.37
N TYR A 31 12.58 4.90 3.56
CA TYR A 31 13.80 5.68 3.81
C TYR A 31 13.64 7.19 3.55
N ALA A 32 12.40 7.70 3.53
CA ALA A 32 12.04 9.09 3.32
C ALA A 32 11.39 9.68 4.57
N TYR A 33 12.09 9.55 5.71
CA TYR A 33 11.59 9.84 7.05
C TYR A 33 10.97 11.25 7.18
N GLU A 34 11.70 12.29 6.76
CA GLU A 34 11.27 13.69 6.87
C GLU A 34 10.12 14.02 5.93
N LEU A 35 10.04 13.35 4.77
CA LEU A 35 8.95 13.54 3.82
C LEU A 35 7.64 12.97 4.38
N MET A 36 7.70 11.79 5.00
CA MET A 36 6.54 11.18 5.64
C MET A 36 6.05 12.00 6.82
N ASP A 37 6.96 12.58 7.61
CA ASP A 37 6.60 13.52 8.68
C ASP A 37 5.94 14.79 8.11
N ARG A 38 6.46 15.34 7.01
CA ARG A 38 5.89 16.53 6.36
C ARG A 38 4.47 16.31 5.83
N PHE A 39 4.15 15.09 5.40
CA PHE A 39 2.79 14.70 5.00
C PHE A 39 1.90 14.25 6.17
N GLY A 40 2.40 14.24 7.41
CA GLY A 40 1.64 13.78 8.58
C GLY A 40 1.41 12.27 8.63
N LEU A 41 2.18 11.49 7.86
CA LEU A 41 2.03 10.04 7.73
C LEU A 41 2.93 9.26 8.68
N ARG A 42 3.90 9.91 9.33
CA ARG A 42 4.89 9.23 10.17
C ARG A 42 4.24 8.48 11.34
N GLU A 43 3.31 9.13 12.04
CA GLU A 43 2.64 8.54 13.21
C GLU A 43 1.69 7.40 12.84
N SER A 44 1.17 7.37 11.60
CA SER A 44 0.36 6.27 11.08
C SER A 44 1.18 5.12 10.48
N GLY A 45 2.51 5.18 10.55
CA GLY A 45 3.40 4.14 10.02
C GLY A 45 3.83 4.34 8.56
N GLY A 46 3.70 5.55 8.01
CA GLY A 46 4.13 5.89 6.64
C GLY A 46 3.07 5.60 5.59
N ALA A 47 3.46 4.93 4.50
CA ALA A 47 2.57 4.62 3.38
C ALA A 47 2.88 3.24 2.79
N VAL A 48 1.92 2.69 2.06
CA VAL A 48 2.14 1.53 1.20
C VAL A 48 2.77 2.00 -0.09
N ARG A 49 3.79 1.30 -0.58
CA ARG A 49 4.44 1.56 -1.87
C ARG A 49 4.36 0.33 -2.76
N ALA A 50 3.70 0.49 -3.90
CA ALA A 50 3.72 -0.45 -5.01
C ALA A 50 4.71 0.02 -6.09
N SER A 51 5.57 -0.89 -6.55
CA SER A 51 6.56 -0.61 -7.59
C SER A 51 6.31 -1.52 -8.79
N ILE A 52 5.83 -0.91 -9.87
CA ILE A 52 5.66 -1.54 -11.18
C ILE A 52 6.99 -1.44 -11.92
N VAL A 53 7.48 -2.55 -12.46
CA VAL A 53 8.74 -2.66 -13.21
C VAL A 53 8.52 -3.37 -14.55
N LEU A 54 9.59 -3.59 -15.32
CA LEU A 54 9.52 -4.04 -16.73
C LEU A 54 8.85 -5.40 -16.95
N TYR A 55 8.76 -6.24 -15.92
CA TYR A 55 8.15 -7.56 -16.02
C TYR A 55 6.70 -7.59 -15.51
N ASN A 56 6.16 -6.47 -15.05
CA ASN A 56 4.74 -6.38 -14.74
C ASN A 56 3.93 -6.03 -15.98
N ASP A 57 2.71 -6.54 -16.04
CA ASP A 57 1.74 -6.22 -17.09
C ASP A 57 0.45 -5.61 -16.51
N SER A 58 -0.57 -5.46 -17.36
CA SER A 58 -1.88 -4.93 -16.94
C SER A 58 -2.56 -5.83 -15.93
N ASP A 59 -2.42 -7.14 -16.04
CA ASP A 59 -3.11 -8.11 -15.20
C ASP A 59 -2.57 -8.04 -13.77
N ASP A 60 -1.25 -7.83 -13.60
CA ASP A 60 -0.64 -7.54 -12.29
C ASP A 60 -1.22 -6.27 -11.66
N VAL A 61 -1.43 -5.22 -12.46
CA VAL A 61 -1.97 -3.94 -11.98
C VAL A 61 -3.44 -4.08 -11.60
N ASP A 62 -4.23 -4.78 -12.41
CA ASP A 62 -5.64 -5.05 -12.14
C ASP A 62 -5.79 -5.85 -10.83
N ARG A 63 -4.97 -6.90 -10.64
CA ARG A 63 -4.92 -7.66 -9.38
C ARG A 63 -4.60 -6.79 -8.17
N LEU A 64 -3.65 -5.85 -8.30
CA LEU A 64 -3.32 -4.91 -7.23
C LEU A 64 -4.51 -3.99 -6.91
N VAL A 65 -5.16 -3.41 -7.93
CA VAL A 65 -6.28 -2.48 -7.75
C VAL A 65 -7.48 -3.20 -7.11
N GLU A 66 -7.84 -4.38 -7.59
CA GLU A 66 -8.93 -5.20 -7.02
C GLU A 66 -8.65 -5.54 -5.56
N ALA A 67 -7.44 -6.00 -5.23
CA ALA A 67 -7.07 -6.35 -3.87
C ALA A 67 -7.13 -5.13 -2.92
N VAL A 68 -6.68 -3.96 -3.36
CA VAL A 68 -6.77 -2.72 -2.56
C VAL A 68 -8.23 -2.29 -2.37
N ALA A 69 -9.07 -2.42 -3.40
CA ALA A 69 -10.49 -2.10 -3.32
C ALA A 69 -11.22 -3.00 -2.31
N GLU A 70 -10.93 -4.30 -2.31
CA GLU A 70 -11.47 -5.23 -1.33
C GLU A 70 -11.03 -4.90 0.09
N VAL A 71 -9.74 -4.65 0.31
CA VAL A 71 -9.20 -4.24 1.63
C VAL A 71 -9.90 -2.98 2.15
N SER A 72 -10.11 -1.99 1.28
CA SER A 72 -10.82 -0.75 1.61
C SER A 72 -12.29 -0.99 1.96
N SER A 73 -12.97 -1.90 1.25
CA SER A 73 -14.38 -2.23 1.49
C SER A 73 -14.61 -2.92 2.84
N GLN A 74 -13.68 -3.79 3.25
CA GLN A 74 -13.76 -4.54 4.52
C GLN A 74 -13.61 -3.66 5.75
N ASN A 75 -13.07 -2.44 5.61
CA ASN A 75 -12.96 -1.48 6.70
C ASN A 75 -14.21 -0.63 6.91
N ARG A 76 -15.12 -0.60 5.93
CA ARG A 76 -16.39 0.14 6.00
C ARG A 76 -17.53 -0.68 6.61
N ALA A 77 -17.33 -1.97 6.80
CA ALA A 77 -18.26 -2.90 7.46
C ALA A 77 -17.97 -2.97 8.96
#